data_AF-A0A927YSL9-F1
#
_entry.id   AF-A0A927YSL9-F1
#
_cell.length_a   1.000
_cell.length_b   1.000
_cell.length_c   1.000
_cell.angle_alpha   90.00
_cell.angle_beta   90.00
_cell.angle_gamma   90.00
#
_symmetry.space_group_name_H-M   'P 1'
#
loop_
_entity.id
_entity.type
_entity.pdbx_description
1 polymer ?
#
loop_
_entity_poly.entity_id
_entity_poly.type
_entity_poly.pdbx_seq_one_letter_code
_entity_poly.pdbx_strand_id
1 'polypeptide(L)'
;MGLKNKKRKNKARGLSILIKMLFATGLVMVVVAALLATIACKQVEDGLVEAAVEAADTAGNVAVGEVDGDALAKIKKGSEGTEEYKQIFDTLLDIKNICSVKYLYTLYEENGKVYYGVDADNTDSQYAAGEEFEVSYEELKTVFEGNAYAQDYIDHSLDGDLITTYKPVKDKTGKVVAIIGCDYDAKTITQTVDDSMNSIITTSIVAVVVGIILLCIVIAAVLRNLKKINSKIYDLVHNEGDLTQKLDVKSSDETGLIASNLNELLEYMRGIMTNIANNSRNLKVSCENVVNQLKDTEIKVSDVSATMEEMSAAMEETSASLMGVNEAVEQIHTAVMTIAESAVEGSEKSNTITDKASEIYNEAVRNREDATEKAGVMRENINEKIKQSKAVEEISVLTDNILNITNQTNLLALNASIEAARAGESGKGFAVVADEIGKLATDSAAAANKIREVSNVVINAVNHLAEESERMIEFLDEVAMAGYDKLLETSESYRDDVASTGAVMQEFATASEQLRRNIDDIKDAINAVNIAVEESTKGIVTVTISSSEITEAVGVIDDEANANKEIAEDLDKEVGKFKLC
;
A
#
# COMPACT_ATOMS: atom_id res chain seq x y z
N MET A 1 8.21 -7.59 -42.53
CA MET A 1 8.29 -8.41 -43.77
C MET A 1 8.12 -9.86 -43.35
N GLY A 2 7.09 -10.57 -43.84
CA GLY A 2 6.96 -12.02 -43.63
C GLY A 2 5.84 -12.52 -42.72
N LEU A 3 4.58 -12.14 -42.95
CA LEU A 3 3.40 -12.94 -42.53
C LEU A 3 2.37 -13.00 -43.68
N LYS A 4 2.85 -13.33 -44.88
CA LYS A 4 2.09 -14.15 -45.83
C LYS A 4 2.25 -15.61 -45.37
N ASN A 5 1.19 -16.40 -45.47
CA ASN A 5 1.11 -17.84 -45.16
C ASN A 5 0.76 -18.26 -43.72
N LYS A 6 -0.53 -18.14 -43.38
CA LYS A 6 -1.23 -19.24 -42.71
C LYS A 6 -2.76 -19.21 -42.92
N LYS A 7 -3.20 -19.12 -44.19
CA LYS A 7 -4.54 -19.61 -44.57
C LYS A 7 -4.52 -21.15 -44.60
N ARG A 8 -4.43 -21.77 -43.42
CA ARG A 8 -4.74 -23.20 -43.24
C ARG A 8 -6.03 -23.24 -42.43
N LYS A 9 -7.18 -23.21 -43.12
CA LYS A 9 -8.47 -23.57 -42.51
C LYS A 9 -9.09 -24.68 -43.32
N ASN A 10 -9.09 -25.84 -42.67
CA ASN A 10 -9.88 -27.04 -42.89
C ASN A 10 -11.00 -26.86 -43.92
N LYS A 11 -10.76 -27.31 -45.16
CA LYS A 11 -11.86 -27.80 -46.00
C LYS A 11 -12.45 -29.00 -45.25
N ALA A 12 -13.58 -28.80 -44.60
CA ALA A 12 -14.44 -29.92 -44.23
C ALA A 12 -14.76 -30.66 -45.53
N ARG A 13 -14.04 -31.77 -45.78
CA ARG A 13 -14.20 -32.65 -46.96
C ARG A 13 -15.44 -33.55 -46.83
N GLY A 14 -16.50 -33.03 -46.21
CA GLY A 14 -17.80 -33.70 -46.14
C GLY A 14 -18.79 -32.99 -47.05
N LEU A 15 -19.76 -33.74 -47.58
CA LEU A 15 -21.00 -33.14 -48.11
C LEU A 15 -21.49 -32.07 -47.13
N SER A 16 -21.88 -30.89 -47.65
CA SER A 16 -22.56 -29.87 -46.85
C SER A 16 -23.73 -30.49 -46.09
N ILE A 17 -24.01 -30.01 -44.88
CA ILE A 17 -25.14 -30.49 -44.05
C ILE A 17 -26.44 -30.45 -44.86
N LEU A 18 -26.58 -29.46 -45.74
CA LEU A 18 -27.66 -29.36 -46.71
C LEU A 18 -27.79 -30.61 -47.61
N ILE A 19 -26.68 -31.06 -48.20
CA ILE A 19 -26.66 -32.20 -49.12
C ILE A 19 -26.91 -33.50 -48.35
N LYS A 20 -26.39 -33.62 -47.12
CA LYS A 20 -26.65 -34.79 -46.27
C LYS A 20 -28.13 -34.91 -45.88
N MET A 21 -28.76 -33.80 -45.48
CA MET A 21 -30.18 -33.78 -45.13
C MET A 21 -31.04 -34.06 -46.36
N LEU A 22 -30.79 -33.37 -47.48
CA LEU A 22 -31.54 -33.58 -48.73
C LEU A 22 -31.41 -35.00 -49.27
N PHE A 23 -30.23 -35.61 -49.20
CA PHE A 23 -30.03 -36.97 -49.67
C PHE A 23 -30.78 -37.98 -48.79
N ALA A 24 -30.69 -37.85 -47.47
CA ALA A 24 -31.34 -38.78 -46.55
C ALA A 24 -32.88 -38.72 -46.65
N THR A 25 -33.47 -37.53 -46.63
CA THR A 25 -34.94 -37.38 -46.65
C THR A 25 -35.52 -37.47 -48.06
N GLY A 26 -34.78 -37.01 -49.08
CA GLY A 26 -35.16 -37.16 -50.48
C GLY A 26 -35.21 -38.62 -50.93
N LEU A 27 -34.22 -39.43 -50.51
CA LEU A 27 -34.20 -40.87 -50.79
C LEU A 27 -35.42 -41.57 -50.18
N VAL A 28 -35.76 -41.26 -48.93
CA VAL A 28 -36.94 -41.82 -48.26
C VAL A 28 -38.24 -41.45 -48.99
N MET A 29 -38.40 -40.20 -49.41
CA MET A 29 -39.59 -39.77 -50.17
C MET A 29 -39.75 -40.53 -51.49
N VAL A 30 -38.66 -40.74 -52.23
CA VAL A 30 -38.70 -41.48 -53.50
C VAL A 30 -39.08 -42.95 -53.28
N VAL A 31 -38.49 -43.59 -52.26
CA VAL A 31 -38.78 -45.01 -51.93
C VAL A 31 -40.24 -45.18 -51.52
N VAL A 32 -40.77 -44.30 -50.66
CA VAL A 32 -42.18 -44.35 -50.24
C VAL A 32 -43.13 -44.10 -51.42
N ALA A 33 -42.85 -43.13 -52.28
CA ALA A 33 -43.67 -42.86 -53.46
C ALA A 33 -43.68 -44.06 -54.43
N ALA A 34 -42.53 -44.69 -54.66
CA ALA A 34 -42.44 -45.88 -55.51
C ALA A 34 -43.22 -47.08 -54.93
N LEU A 35 -43.15 -47.28 -53.61
CA LEU A 35 -43.93 -48.31 -52.92
C LEU A 35 -45.45 -48.06 -53.04
N LEU A 36 -45.90 -46.83 -52.85
CA LEU A 36 -47.32 -46.49 -52.98
C LEU A 36 -47.82 -46.63 -54.43
N ALA A 37 -47.01 -46.21 -55.41
CA ALA A 37 -47.36 -46.35 -56.83
C ALA A 37 -47.46 -47.83 -57.26
N THR A 38 -46.54 -48.68 -56.81
CA THR A 38 -46.58 -50.12 -57.12
C THR A 38 -47.79 -50.82 -56.50
N ILE A 39 -48.16 -50.47 -55.26
CA ILE A 39 -49.37 -50.98 -54.61
C ILE A 39 -50.62 -50.53 -55.39
N ALA A 40 -50.69 -49.25 -55.77
CA ALA A 40 -51.84 -48.70 -56.49
C ALA A 40 -52.02 -49.32 -57.89
N CYS A 41 -50.94 -49.52 -58.66
CA CYS A 41 -51.03 -50.16 -59.97
C CYS A 41 -51.57 -51.59 -59.87
N LYS A 42 -51.03 -52.37 -58.93
CA LYS A 42 -51.47 -53.76 -58.73
C LYS A 42 -52.95 -53.85 -58.36
N GLN A 43 -53.41 -52.96 -57.48
CA GLN A 43 -54.81 -52.95 -57.04
C GLN A 43 -55.80 -52.59 -58.17
N VAL A 44 -55.38 -51.75 -59.13
CA VAL A 44 -56.20 -51.41 -60.31
C VAL A 44 -56.27 -52.58 -61.29
N GLU A 45 -55.15 -53.26 -61.52
CA GLU A 45 -55.08 -54.43 -62.41
C GLU A 45 -55.94 -55.59 -61.88
N ASP A 46 -55.74 -55.99 -60.62
CA ASP A 46 -56.50 -57.07 -59.97
C ASP A 46 -58.02 -56.79 -60.03
N GLY A 47 -58.45 -55.55 -59.74
CA GLY A 47 -59.87 -55.19 -59.72
C GLY A 47 -60.54 -55.15 -61.10
N LEU A 48 -59.80 -54.85 -62.16
CA LEU A 48 -60.36 -54.82 -63.53
C LEU A 48 -60.45 -56.22 -64.15
N VAL A 49 -59.52 -57.13 -63.84
CA VAL A 49 -59.62 -58.53 -64.26
C VAL A 49 -60.83 -59.20 -63.61
N GLU A 50 -61.03 -59.01 -62.30
CA GLU A 50 -62.17 -59.58 -61.57
C GLU A 50 -63.52 -59.18 -62.19
N ALA A 51 -63.69 -57.90 -62.55
CA ALA A 51 -64.92 -57.40 -63.19
C ALA A 51 -65.18 -58.03 -64.58
N ALA A 52 -64.12 -58.37 -65.30
CA ALA A 52 -64.20 -58.95 -66.64
C ALA A 52 -64.59 -60.43 -66.61
N VAL A 53 -64.04 -61.17 -65.65
CA VAL A 53 -64.43 -62.57 -65.37
C VAL A 53 -65.91 -62.65 -65.02
N GLU A 54 -66.41 -61.73 -64.20
CA GLU A 54 -67.82 -61.68 -63.82
C GLU A 54 -68.75 -61.43 -65.02
N ALA A 55 -68.33 -60.57 -65.95
CA ALA A 55 -69.08 -60.30 -67.18
C ALA A 55 -69.16 -61.54 -68.09
N ALA A 56 -68.02 -62.22 -68.30
CA ALA A 56 -67.96 -63.44 -69.10
C ALA A 56 -68.80 -64.57 -68.47
N ASP A 57 -68.71 -64.75 -67.15
CA ASP A 57 -69.44 -65.78 -66.42
C ASP A 57 -70.96 -65.56 -66.49
N THR A 58 -71.39 -64.30 -66.37
CA THR A 58 -72.81 -63.91 -66.49
C THR A 58 -73.37 -64.28 -67.85
N ALA A 59 -72.65 -63.99 -68.93
CA ALA A 59 -73.07 -64.32 -70.29
C ALA A 59 -73.18 -65.83 -70.50
N GLY A 60 -72.20 -66.61 -70.05
CA GLY A 60 -72.25 -68.07 -70.10
C GLY A 60 -73.43 -68.65 -69.32
N ASN A 61 -73.76 -68.11 -68.14
CA ASN A 61 -74.91 -68.55 -67.35
C ASN A 61 -76.25 -68.25 -68.05
N VAL A 62 -76.39 -67.08 -68.68
CA VAL A 62 -77.58 -66.72 -69.48
C VAL A 62 -77.72 -67.67 -70.67
N ALA A 63 -76.62 -67.97 -71.36
CA ALA A 63 -76.60 -68.88 -72.50
C ALA A 63 -77.06 -70.31 -72.14
N VAL A 64 -76.60 -70.86 -71.02
CA VAL A 64 -77.06 -72.18 -70.54
C VAL A 64 -78.55 -72.20 -70.18
N GLY A 65 -79.11 -71.08 -69.70
CA GLY A 65 -80.51 -70.99 -69.29
C GLY A 65 -81.50 -70.99 -70.47
N GLU A 66 -81.10 -70.46 -71.62
CA GLU A 66 -81.98 -70.25 -72.77
C GLU A 66 -81.84 -71.32 -73.86
N VAL A 67 -80.70 -72.04 -73.92
CA VAL A 67 -80.46 -73.08 -74.93
C VAL A 67 -81.10 -74.41 -74.53
N ASP A 68 -81.93 -74.99 -75.40
CA ASP A 68 -82.50 -76.33 -75.19
C ASP A 68 -81.44 -77.42 -75.41
N GLY A 69 -80.99 -78.03 -74.32
CA GLY A 69 -80.02 -79.13 -74.34
C GLY A 69 -80.45 -80.35 -75.18
N ASP A 70 -81.74 -80.68 -75.24
CA ASP A 70 -82.20 -81.83 -76.05
C ASP A 70 -82.07 -81.54 -77.55
N ALA A 71 -82.25 -80.29 -77.96
CA ALA A 71 -82.03 -79.85 -79.33
C ALA A 71 -80.54 -79.85 -79.65
N LEU A 72 -79.72 -79.33 -78.73
CA LEU A 72 -78.27 -79.27 -78.88
C LEU A 72 -77.62 -80.66 -78.99
N ALA A 73 -78.13 -81.66 -78.25
CA ALA A 73 -77.65 -83.05 -78.32
C ALA A 73 -77.80 -83.71 -79.70
N LYS A 74 -78.66 -83.16 -80.57
CA LYS A 74 -78.86 -83.65 -81.95
C LYS A 74 -77.93 -82.98 -82.95
N ILE A 75 -77.30 -81.86 -82.57
CA ILE A 75 -76.41 -81.12 -83.44
C ILE A 75 -75.13 -81.92 -83.61
N LYS A 76 -74.87 -82.27 -84.87
CA LYS A 76 -73.65 -82.92 -85.34
C LYS A 76 -73.21 -82.29 -86.66
N LYS A 77 -72.09 -82.78 -87.20
CA LYS A 77 -71.62 -82.40 -88.52
C LYS A 77 -72.72 -82.42 -89.59
N GLY A 78 -72.94 -81.28 -90.25
CA GLY A 78 -73.97 -81.11 -91.29
C GLY A 78 -75.35 -80.65 -90.79
N SER A 79 -75.49 -80.25 -89.51
CA SER A 79 -76.77 -79.84 -88.92
C SER A 79 -77.16 -78.39 -89.22
N GLU A 80 -76.33 -77.60 -89.90
CA GLU A 80 -76.51 -76.15 -90.12
C GLU A 80 -77.81 -75.81 -90.86
N GLY A 81 -78.33 -76.75 -91.66
CA GLY A 81 -79.61 -76.62 -92.36
C GLY A 81 -80.85 -76.99 -91.54
N THR A 82 -80.68 -77.51 -90.32
CA THR A 82 -81.78 -77.97 -89.45
C THR A 82 -82.44 -76.81 -88.70
N GLU A 83 -83.71 -76.99 -88.33
CA GLU A 83 -84.44 -75.97 -87.56
C GLU A 83 -83.85 -75.82 -86.15
N GLU A 84 -83.40 -76.93 -85.55
CA GLU A 84 -82.75 -76.97 -84.25
C GLU A 84 -81.45 -76.15 -84.23
N TYR A 85 -80.61 -76.26 -85.26
CA TYR A 85 -79.38 -75.45 -85.35
C TYR A 85 -79.70 -73.96 -85.42
N LYS A 86 -80.65 -73.56 -86.26
CA LYS A 86 -81.03 -72.14 -86.44
C LYS A 86 -81.58 -71.53 -85.15
N GLN A 87 -82.44 -72.24 -84.43
CA GLN A 87 -82.99 -71.76 -83.16
C GLN A 87 -81.90 -71.54 -82.11
N ILE A 88 -80.96 -72.48 -81.99
CA ILE A 88 -79.84 -72.35 -81.06
C ILE A 88 -78.89 -71.23 -81.50
N PHE A 89 -78.62 -71.11 -82.80
CA PHE A 89 -77.79 -70.05 -83.35
C PHE A 89 -78.38 -68.67 -83.05
N ASP A 90 -79.67 -68.44 -83.35
CA ASP A 90 -80.35 -67.18 -83.08
C ASP A 90 -80.34 -66.85 -81.58
N THR A 91 -80.57 -67.85 -80.72
CA THR A 91 -80.53 -67.70 -79.26
C THR A 91 -79.15 -67.29 -78.76
N LEU A 92 -78.10 -68.00 -79.20
CA LEU A 92 -76.74 -67.66 -78.82
C LEU A 92 -76.31 -66.31 -79.42
N LEU A 93 -76.74 -65.96 -80.62
CA LEU A 93 -76.42 -64.67 -81.24
C LEU A 93 -77.07 -63.50 -80.48
N ASP A 94 -78.33 -63.64 -80.05
CA ASP A 94 -79.00 -62.64 -79.22
C ASP A 94 -78.30 -62.47 -77.87
N ILE A 95 -77.91 -63.56 -77.21
CA ILE A 95 -77.21 -63.52 -75.93
C ILE A 95 -75.82 -62.91 -76.08
N LYS A 96 -75.09 -63.28 -77.13
CA LYS A 96 -73.80 -62.68 -77.48
C LYS A 96 -73.90 -61.16 -77.57
N ASN A 97 -74.91 -60.66 -78.29
CA ASN A 97 -75.15 -59.22 -78.47
C ASN A 97 -75.61 -58.53 -77.18
N ILE A 98 -76.53 -59.14 -76.41
CA ILE A 98 -77.07 -58.57 -75.17
C ILE A 98 -75.99 -58.49 -74.08
N CYS A 99 -75.25 -59.58 -73.88
CA CYS A 99 -74.17 -59.64 -72.90
C CYS A 99 -72.88 -58.98 -73.40
N SER A 100 -72.86 -58.53 -74.66
CA SER A 100 -71.70 -57.89 -75.29
C SER A 100 -70.42 -58.72 -75.17
N VAL A 101 -70.57 -60.04 -75.29
CA VAL A 101 -69.43 -60.97 -75.36
C VAL A 101 -68.99 -61.12 -76.82
N LYS A 102 -67.71 -61.42 -77.00
CA LYS A 102 -67.08 -61.40 -78.33
C LYS A 102 -67.38 -62.67 -79.11
N TYR A 103 -67.28 -63.82 -78.44
CA TYR A 103 -67.61 -65.12 -79.00
C TYR A 103 -68.52 -65.87 -78.05
N LEU A 104 -69.49 -66.58 -78.62
CA LEU A 104 -70.38 -67.47 -77.89
C LEU A 104 -70.67 -68.67 -78.77
N TYR A 105 -70.26 -69.84 -78.31
CA TYR A 105 -70.32 -71.05 -79.11
C TYR A 105 -70.61 -72.24 -78.23
N THR A 106 -71.08 -73.32 -78.83
CA THR A 106 -71.27 -74.60 -78.16
C THR A 106 -70.25 -75.59 -78.66
N LEU A 107 -69.81 -76.48 -77.77
CA LEU A 107 -68.89 -77.56 -78.08
C LEU A 107 -69.47 -78.88 -77.59
N TYR A 108 -69.30 -79.94 -78.36
CA TYR A 108 -69.68 -81.30 -77.97
C TYR A 108 -68.50 -82.25 -78.11
N GLU A 109 -68.54 -83.37 -77.38
CA GLU A 109 -67.52 -84.40 -77.44
C GLU A 109 -67.99 -85.60 -78.25
N GLU A 110 -67.11 -86.10 -79.12
CA GLU A 110 -67.31 -87.39 -79.79
C GLU A 110 -65.96 -88.10 -79.98
N ASN A 111 -65.83 -89.32 -79.45
CA ASN A 111 -64.62 -90.16 -79.55
C ASN A 111 -63.33 -89.52 -78.98
N GLY A 112 -63.44 -88.75 -77.90
CA GLY A 112 -62.32 -88.12 -77.20
C GLY A 112 -61.81 -86.83 -77.86
N LYS A 113 -62.51 -86.31 -78.87
CA LYS A 113 -62.25 -85.01 -79.50
C LYS A 113 -63.43 -84.07 -79.27
N VAL A 114 -63.12 -82.78 -79.18
CA VAL A 114 -64.10 -81.72 -78.97
C VAL A 114 -64.38 -81.06 -80.30
N TYR A 115 -65.65 -80.80 -80.59
CA TYR A 115 -66.11 -80.24 -81.85
C TYR A 115 -67.04 -79.06 -81.61
N TYR A 116 -67.01 -78.08 -82.50
CA TYR A 116 -68.01 -77.02 -82.55
C TYR A 116 -69.39 -77.59 -82.82
N GLY A 117 -70.37 -77.25 -81.98
CA GLY A 117 -71.78 -77.54 -82.18
C GLY A 117 -72.43 -76.45 -83.01
N VAL A 118 -72.62 -75.30 -82.38
CA VAL A 118 -73.19 -74.07 -82.92
C VAL A 118 -72.29 -72.93 -82.50
N ASP A 119 -71.69 -72.24 -83.46
CA ASP A 119 -70.93 -71.02 -83.24
C ASP A 119 -71.80 -69.81 -83.59
N ALA A 120 -72.02 -68.90 -82.64
CA ALA A 120 -72.82 -67.68 -82.83
C ALA A 120 -72.02 -66.53 -83.44
N ASP A 121 -71.19 -66.85 -84.43
CA ASP A 121 -70.62 -65.86 -85.34
C ASP A 121 -71.49 -65.75 -86.60
N ASN A 122 -71.86 -64.52 -86.96
CA ASN A 122 -72.63 -64.21 -88.15
C ASN A 122 -71.75 -63.62 -89.27
N THR A 123 -70.43 -63.71 -89.13
CA THR A 123 -69.43 -63.33 -90.14
C THR A 123 -68.90 -64.54 -90.89
N ASP A 124 -68.07 -64.31 -91.91
CA ASP A 124 -67.39 -65.36 -92.68
C ASP A 124 -66.40 -66.21 -91.84
N SER A 125 -66.22 -65.88 -90.54
CA SER A 125 -65.34 -66.59 -89.60
C SER A 125 -66.06 -67.64 -88.75
N GLN A 126 -67.36 -67.88 -88.99
CA GLN A 126 -68.14 -68.87 -88.26
C GLN A 126 -67.60 -70.29 -88.47
N TYR A 127 -67.33 -70.99 -87.38
CA TYR A 127 -66.96 -72.40 -87.43
C TYR A 127 -68.19 -73.28 -87.73
N ALA A 128 -68.06 -74.21 -88.67
CA ALA A 128 -69.15 -75.13 -89.01
C ALA A 128 -69.35 -76.20 -87.92
N ALA A 129 -70.56 -76.78 -87.87
CA ALA A 129 -70.86 -77.85 -86.92
C ALA A 129 -69.97 -79.07 -87.23
N GLY A 130 -69.32 -79.62 -86.21
CA GLY A 130 -68.41 -80.75 -86.34
C GLY A 130 -66.99 -80.40 -86.80
N GLU A 131 -66.63 -79.11 -86.86
CA GLU A 131 -65.22 -78.70 -86.92
C GLU A 131 -64.53 -78.94 -85.57
N GLU A 132 -63.27 -79.39 -85.60
CA GLU A 132 -62.52 -79.77 -84.39
C GLU A 132 -62.10 -78.51 -83.63
N PHE A 133 -62.41 -78.46 -82.33
CA PHE A 133 -61.98 -77.38 -81.45
C PHE A 133 -60.51 -77.55 -81.08
N GLU A 134 -59.78 -76.44 -81.00
CA GLU A 134 -58.33 -76.48 -80.77
C GLU A 134 -57.95 -77.06 -79.40
N VAL A 135 -58.83 -76.89 -78.41
CA VAL A 135 -58.62 -77.37 -77.04
C VAL A 135 -58.99 -78.85 -76.91
N SER A 136 -58.09 -79.62 -76.30
CA SER A 136 -58.28 -81.05 -76.09
C SER A 136 -59.38 -81.35 -75.07
N TYR A 137 -60.01 -82.53 -75.17
CA TYR A 137 -61.03 -82.94 -74.20
C TYR A 137 -60.52 -82.95 -72.76
N GLU A 138 -59.26 -83.34 -72.51
CA GLU A 138 -58.71 -83.40 -71.14
C GLU A 138 -58.68 -82.01 -70.46
N GLU A 139 -58.55 -80.93 -71.22
CA GLU A 139 -58.58 -79.56 -70.68
C GLU A 139 -59.99 -79.10 -70.32
N LEU A 140 -61.01 -79.60 -71.02
CA LEU A 140 -62.43 -79.26 -70.78
C LEU A 140 -63.21 -80.38 -70.07
N LYS A 141 -62.51 -81.44 -69.65
CA LYS A 141 -63.10 -82.66 -69.07
C LYS A 141 -63.96 -82.35 -67.85
N THR A 142 -63.46 -81.49 -66.97
CA THR A 142 -64.18 -81.06 -65.77
C THR A 142 -65.50 -80.37 -66.10
N VAL A 143 -65.55 -79.66 -67.24
CA VAL A 143 -66.76 -79.01 -67.75
C VAL A 143 -67.73 -80.01 -68.35
N PHE A 144 -67.24 -80.94 -69.17
CA PHE A 144 -68.09 -82.03 -69.67
C PHE A 144 -68.61 -82.97 -68.56
N GLU A 145 -67.91 -83.05 -67.42
CA GLU A 145 -68.37 -83.75 -66.20
C GLU A 145 -69.37 -82.91 -65.36
N GLY A 146 -69.59 -81.64 -65.74
CA GLY A 146 -70.63 -80.78 -65.19
C GLY A 146 -70.17 -79.61 -64.32
N ASN A 147 -68.87 -79.26 -64.29
CA ASN A 147 -68.36 -78.12 -63.52
C ASN A 147 -68.09 -76.91 -64.42
N ALA A 148 -68.64 -75.74 -64.09
CA ALA A 148 -68.29 -74.51 -64.78
C ALA A 148 -66.79 -74.17 -64.59
N TYR A 149 -66.19 -73.56 -65.61
CA TYR A 149 -64.84 -73.01 -65.56
C TYR A 149 -64.85 -71.57 -66.06
N ALA A 150 -64.13 -70.70 -65.37
CA ALA A 150 -63.88 -69.32 -65.79
C ALA A 150 -62.39 -69.04 -65.63
N GLN A 151 -61.76 -68.50 -66.67
CA GLN A 151 -60.38 -68.02 -66.58
C GLN A 151 -60.32 -66.83 -65.61
N ASP A 152 -59.29 -66.78 -64.76
CA ASP A 152 -59.03 -65.70 -63.79
C ASP A 152 -57.87 -64.77 -64.23
N TYR A 153 -57.50 -64.85 -65.51
CA TYR A 153 -56.48 -64.03 -66.15
C TYR A 153 -56.92 -63.69 -67.58
N ILE A 154 -56.33 -62.63 -68.15
CA ILE A 154 -56.54 -62.26 -69.55
C ILE A 154 -55.64 -63.14 -70.42
N ASP A 155 -56.23 -63.92 -71.31
CA ASP A 155 -55.50 -64.68 -72.31
C ASP A 155 -55.18 -63.78 -73.52
N HIS A 156 -53.90 -63.72 -73.89
CA HIS A 156 -53.44 -62.93 -75.02
C HIS A 156 -53.30 -63.84 -76.25
N SER A 157 -54.43 -64.05 -76.93
CA SER A 157 -54.54 -64.97 -78.07
C SER A 157 -54.48 -64.23 -79.42
N LEU A 158 -54.35 -64.98 -80.53
CA LEU A 158 -54.47 -64.44 -81.89
C LEU A 158 -55.84 -63.80 -82.15
N ASP A 159 -56.87 -64.29 -81.45
CA ASP A 159 -58.25 -63.80 -81.52
C ASP A 159 -58.48 -62.57 -80.62
N GLY A 160 -57.44 -62.14 -79.89
CA GLY A 160 -57.38 -60.94 -79.07
C GLY A 160 -57.19 -61.26 -77.58
N ASP A 161 -57.27 -60.20 -76.78
CA ASP A 161 -57.27 -60.29 -75.32
C ASP A 161 -58.64 -60.82 -74.87
N LEU A 162 -58.70 -62.06 -74.40
CA LEU A 162 -59.96 -62.74 -74.08
C LEU A 162 -59.96 -63.23 -72.64
N ILE A 163 -61.15 -63.24 -72.04
CA ILE A 163 -61.44 -64.02 -70.84
C ILE A 163 -62.52 -65.01 -71.19
N THR A 164 -62.17 -66.30 -71.12
CA THR A 164 -63.05 -67.38 -71.55
C THR A 164 -63.72 -68.04 -70.36
N THR A 165 -65.01 -68.33 -70.50
CA THR A 165 -65.77 -69.17 -69.57
C THR A 165 -66.43 -70.32 -70.29
N TYR A 166 -66.40 -71.50 -69.67
CA TYR A 166 -67.03 -72.71 -70.18
C TYR A 166 -68.11 -73.19 -69.22
N LYS A 167 -69.31 -73.43 -69.75
CA LYS A 167 -70.48 -73.82 -68.96
C LYS A 167 -71.15 -75.08 -69.52
N PRO A 168 -71.44 -76.10 -68.70
CA PRO A 168 -72.09 -77.33 -69.17
C PRO A 168 -73.57 -77.12 -69.49
N VAL A 169 -73.99 -77.62 -70.64
CA VAL A 169 -75.40 -77.70 -71.06
C VAL A 169 -75.89 -79.13 -70.85
N LYS A 170 -77.00 -79.28 -70.13
CA LYS A 170 -77.60 -80.58 -69.81
C LYS A 170 -78.90 -80.80 -70.60
N ASP A 171 -79.14 -82.04 -70.99
CA ASP A 171 -80.42 -82.47 -71.55
C ASP A 171 -81.49 -82.62 -70.45
N LYS A 172 -82.74 -82.93 -70.82
CA LYS A 172 -83.83 -83.15 -69.84
C LYS A 172 -83.59 -84.34 -68.91
N THR A 173 -82.65 -85.24 -69.22
CA THR A 173 -82.26 -86.37 -68.36
C THR A 173 -81.16 -86.00 -67.36
N GLY A 174 -80.59 -84.79 -67.47
CA GLY A 174 -79.51 -84.29 -66.62
C GLY A 174 -78.12 -84.68 -67.12
N LYS A 175 -78.00 -85.28 -68.31
CA LYS A 175 -76.70 -85.61 -68.93
C LYS A 175 -76.14 -84.37 -69.59
N VAL A 176 -74.84 -84.08 -69.39
CA VAL A 176 -74.15 -83.03 -70.15
C VAL A 176 -74.02 -83.48 -71.60
N VAL A 177 -74.55 -82.68 -72.51
CA VAL A 177 -74.61 -82.98 -73.94
C VAL A 177 -73.72 -82.08 -74.77
N ALA A 178 -73.42 -80.90 -74.24
CA ALA A 178 -72.49 -79.95 -74.82
C ALA A 178 -72.01 -79.00 -73.70
N ILE A 179 -71.06 -78.14 -74.02
CA ILE A 179 -70.65 -77.01 -73.21
C ILE A 179 -70.82 -75.74 -74.03
N ILE A 180 -71.06 -74.61 -73.38
CA ILE A 180 -71.02 -73.28 -73.99
C ILE A 180 -69.69 -72.65 -73.64
N GLY A 181 -68.91 -72.26 -74.65
CA GLY A 181 -67.77 -71.37 -74.52
C GLY A 181 -68.20 -69.94 -74.74
N CYS A 182 -67.75 -69.05 -73.86
CA CYS A 182 -68.08 -67.63 -73.87
C CYS A 182 -66.83 -66.80 -73.63
N ASP A 183 -66.46 -65.98 -74.63
CA ASP A 183 -65.24 -65.20 -74.60
C ASP A 183 -65.58 -63.71 -74.50
N TYR A 184 -65.15 -63.05 -73.42
CA TYR A 184 -65.32 -61.62 -73.23
C TYR A 184 -64.12 -60.84 -73.79
N ASP A 185 -64.37 -59.72 -74.48
CA ASP A 185 -63.30 -58.88 -75.05
C ASP A 185 -62.60 -58.06 -73.95
N ALA A 186 -61.43 -58.52 -73.53
CA ALA A 186 -60.63 -57.88 -72.50
C ALA A 186 -59.81 -56.68 -73.02
N LYS A 187 -59.90 -56.34 -74.31
CA LYS A 187 -59.15 -55.22 -74.91
C LYS A 187 -59.42 -53.86 -74.27
N THR A 188 -60.66 -53.60 -73.85
CA THR A 188 -60.99 -52.33 -73.17
C THR A 188 -60.41 -52.28 -71.75
N ILE A 189 -60.20 -53.44 -71.12
CA ILE A 189 -59.57 -53.54 -69.81
C ILE A 189 -58.07 -53.30 -69.89
N THR A 190 -57.38 -53.93 -70.85
CA THR A 190 -55.93 -53.74 -71.04
C THR A 190 -55.59 -52.27 -71.33
N GLN A 191 -56.43 -51.57 -72.12
CA GLN A 191 -56.31 -50.13 -72.33
C GLN A 191 -56.56 -49.29 -71.07
N THR A 192 -57.56 -49.65 -70.26
CA THR A 192 -57.89 -48.92 -69.03
C THR A 192 -56.81 -49.09 -67.95
N VAL A 193 -56.16 -50.27 -67.90
CA VAL A 193 -55.00 -50.53 -67.05
C VAL A 193 -53.82 -49.62 -67.42
N ASP A 194 -53.47 -49.53 -68.70
CA ASP A 194 -52.36 -48.69 -69.18
C ASP A 194 -52.59 -47.19 -68.88
N ASP A 195 -53.81 -46.68 -69.12
CA ASP A 195 -54.15 -45.28 -68.85
C ASP A 195 -54.11 -44.96 -67.34
N SER A 196 -54.56 -45.90 -66.51
CA SER A 196 -54.52 -45.78 -65.06
C SER A 196 -53.08 -45.81 -64.53
N MET A 197 -52.22 -46.69 -65.07
CA MET A 197 -50.80 -46.76 -64.72
C MET A 197 -50.08 -45.44 -65.05
N ASN A 198 -50.32 -44.87 -66.23
CA ASN A 198 -49.73 -43.59 -66.63
C ASN A 198 -50.17 -42.44 -65.70
N SER A 199 -51.44 -42.41 -65.30
CA SER A 199 -51.99 -41.41 -64.38
C SER A 199 -51.40 -41.51 -62.96
N ILE A 200 -51.21 -42.74 -62.45
CA ILE A 200 -50.58 -43.01 -61.14
C ILE A 200 -49.11 -42.60 -61.14
N ILE A 201 -48.35 -42.95 -62.18
CA ILE A 201 -46.92 -42.62 -62.30
C ILE A 201 -46.72 -41.11 -62.38
N THR A 202 -47.48 -40.41 -63.25
CA THR A 202 -47.36 -38.95 -63.42
C THR A 202 -47.69 -38.19 -62.14
N THR A 203 -48.79 -38.54 -61.46
CA THR A 203 -49.19 -37.93 -60.18
C THR A 203 -48.14 -38.16 -59.09
N SER A 204 -47.57 -39.37 -59.02
CA SER A 204 -46.52 -39.71 -58.06
C SER A 204 -45.23 -38.91 -58.29
N ILE A 205 -44.82 -38.72 -59.54
CA ILE A 205 -43.66 -37.88 -59.88
C ILE A 205 -43.88 -36.43 -59.44
N VAL A 206 -45.06 -35.85 -59.73
CA VAL A 206 -45.38 -34.47 -59.35
C VAL A 206 -45.34 -34.30 -57.83
N ALA A 207 -45.93 -35.24 -57.07
CA ALA A 207 -45.92 -35.22 -55.62
C ALA A 207 -44.48 -35.23 -55.04
N VAL A 208 -43.59 -36.05 -55.60
CA VAL A 208 -42.18 -36.11 -55.19
C VAL A 208 -41.46 -34.79 -55.49
N VAL A 209 -41.68 -34.21 -56.69
CA VAL A 209 -41.06 -32.92 -57.06
C VAL A 209 -41.51 -31.81 -56.11
N VAL A 210 -42.80 -31.71 -55.80
CA VAL A 210 -43.34 -30.72 -54.86
C VAL A 210 -42.76 -30.92 -53.45
N GLY A 211 -42.68 -32.17 -52.98
CA GLY A 211 -42.07 -32.51 -51.69
C GLY A 211 -40.61 -32.08 -51.59
N ILE A 212 -39.81 -32.30 -52.65
CA ILE A 212 -38.41 -31.88 -52.70
C ILE A 212 -38.29 -30.35 -52.67
N ILE A 213 -39.16 -29.63 -53.38
CA ILE A 213 -39.14 -28.15 -53.41
C ILE A 213 -39.43 -27.58 -52.01
N LEU A 214 -40.49 -28.08 -51.34
CA LEU A 214 -40.84 -27.65 -49.97
C LEU A 214 -39.70 -27.94 -48.99
N LEU A 215 -39.11 -29.13 -49.07
CA LEU A 215 -37.94 -29.51 -48.26
C LEU A 215 -36.76 -28.55 -48.49
N CYS A 216 -36.48 -28.18 -49.74
CA CYS A 216 -35.42 -27.21 -50.07
C CYS A 216 -35.69 -25.84 -49.45
N ILE A 217 -36.94 -25.36 -49.46
CA ILE A 217 -37.32 -24.06 -48.88
C ILE A 217 -37.07 -24.05 -47.36
N VAL A 218 -37.52 -25.08 -46.65
CA VAL A 218 -37.33 -25.18 -45.19
C VAL A 218 -35.85 -25.24 -44.81
N ILE A 219 -35.07 -26.09 -45.49
CA ILE A 219 -33.63 -26.21 -45.24
C ILE A 219 -32.90 -24.89 -45.55
N ALA A 220 -33.26 -24.20 -46.63
CA ALA A 220 -32.67 -22.92 -47.00
C ALA A 220 -32.94 -21.84 -45.94
N ALA A 221 -34.15 -21.79 -45.37
CA ALA A 221 -34.51 -20.84 -44.32
C ALA A 221 -33.65 -21.02 -43.06
N VAL A 222 -33.50 -22.25 -42.57
CA VAL A 222 -32.69 -22.56 -41.37
C VAL A 222 -31.20 -22.24 -41.60
N LEU A 223 -30.65 -22.67 -42.74
CA LEU A 223 -29.24 -22.44 -43.06
C LEU A 223 -28.91 -20.96 -43.29
N ARG A 224 -29.87 -20.16 -43.74
CA ARG A 224 -29.69 -18.71 -43.88
C ARG A 224 -29.42 -18.06 -42.53
N ASN A 225 -30.17 -18.43 -41.49
CA ASN A 225 -29.98 -17.89 -40.14
C ASN A 225 -28.66 -18.39 -39.51
N LEU A 226 -28.34 -19.68 -39.64
CA LEU A 226 -27.06 -20.22 -39.17
C LEU A 226 -25.86 -19.58 -39.87
N LYS A 227 -25.96 -19.30 -41.18
CA LYS A 227 -24.89 -18.63 -41.93
C LYS A 227 -24.68 -17.19 -41.47
N LYS A 228 -25.75 -16.46 -41.12
CA LYS A 228 -25.65 -15.12 -40.52
C LYS A 228 -24.93 -15.15 -39.18
N ILE A 229 -25.32 -16.06 -38.29
CA ILE A 229 -24.66 -16.25 -36.97
C ILE A 229 -23.18 -16.58 -37.17
N ASN A 230 -22.87 -17.57 -38.03
CA ASN A 230 -21.49 -17.96 -38.31
C ASN A 230 -20.67 -16.83 -38.95
N SER A 231 -21.25 -16.02 -39.84
CA SER A 231 -20.57 -14.86 -40.43
C SER A 231 -20.20 -13.85 -39.36
N LYS A 232 -21.12 -13.54 -38.44
CA LYS A 232 -20.87 -12.60 -37.35
C LYS A 232 -19.85 -13.11 -36.35
N ILE A 233 -19.87 -14.40 -36.00
CA ILE A 233 -18.81 -15.03 -35.19
C ILE A 233 -17.47 -14.98 -35.93
N TYR A 234 -17.47 -15.23 -37.24
CA TYR A 234 -16.26 -15.13 -38.04
C TYR A 234 -15.70 -13.71 -38.03
N ASP A 235 -16.54 -12.71 -38.23
CA ASP A 235 -16.17 -11.29 -38.17
C ASP A 235 -15.63 -10.92 -36.79
N LEU A 236 -16.28 -11.36 -35.70
CA LEU A 236 -15.80 -11.13 -34.34
C LEU A 236 -14.37 -11.67 -34.12
N VAL A 237 -14.08 -12.86 -34.62
CA VAL A 237 -12.77 -13.52 -34.43
C VAL A 237 -11.69 -12.97 -35.36
N HIS A 238 -12.03 -12.45 -36.54
CA HIS A 238 -11.05 -12.07 -37.57
C HIS A 238 -10.97 -10.56 -37.86
N ASN A 239 -11.94 -9.77 -37.41
CA ASN A 239 -11.94 -8.30 -37.42
C ASN A 239 -11.86 -7.78 -35.99
N GLU A 240 -10.68 -7.87 -35.38
CA GLU A 240 -10.28 -7.05 -34.22
C GLU A 240 -11.21 -7.14 -32.99
N GLY A 241 -11.87 -8.28 -32.78
CA GLY A 241 -12.64 -8.51 -31.54
C GLY A 241 -13.71 -7.46 -31.29
N ASP A 242 -14.48 -7.07 -32.31
CA ASP A 242 -15.51 -6.04 -32.17
C ASP A 242 -16.70 -6.48 -31.30
N LEU A 243 -16.61 -6.19 -30.00
CA LEU A 243 -17.61 -6.54 -28.99
C LEU A 243 -18.85 -5.62 -29.03
N THR A 244 -18.88 -4.61 -29.91
CA THR A 244 -20.05 -3.74 -30.09
C THR A 244 -21.11 -4.34 -31.01
N GLN A 245 -20.77 -5.40 -31.73
CA GLN A 245 -21.68 -6.00 -32.69
C GLN A 245 -22.87 -6.69 -32.02
N LYS A 246 -24.05 -6.55 -32.63
CA LYS A 246 -25.25 -7.27 -32.25
C LYS A 246 -25.69 -8.22 -33.37
N LEU A 247 -26.05 -9.43 -32.98
CA LEU A 247 -26.67 -10.42 -33.86
C LEU A 247 -28.18 -10.14 -33.95
N ASP A 248 -28.62 -9.58 -35.08
CA ASP A 248 -30.04 -9.39 -35.39
C ASP A 248 -30.59 -10.63 -36.14
N VAL A 249 -31.00 -11.64 -35.35
CA VAL A 249 -31.68 -12.84 -35.84
C VAL A 249 -33.09 -12.86 -35.25
N LYS A 250 -34.06 -12.41 -36.04
CA LYS A 250 -35.48 -12.45 -35.69
C LYS A 250 -36.04 -13.84 -36.00
N SER A 251 -35.79 -14.78 -35.10
CA SER A 251 -36.34 -16.14 -35.15
C SER A 251 -36.87 -16.52 -33.78
N SER A 252 -38.01 -17.21 -33.73
CA SER A 252 -38.61 -17.71 -32.48
C SER A 252 -38.19 -19.16 -32.16
N ASP A 253 -37.21 -19.68 -32.90
CA ASP A 253 -36.65 -21.02 -32.76
C ASP A 253 -35.29 -20.99 -32.06
N GLU A 254 -34.61 -22.14 -32.04
CA GLU A 254 -33.29 -22.31 -31.42
C GLU A 254 -32.23 -21.36 -32.00
N THR A 255 -32.37 -20.94 -33.27
CA THR A 255 -31.42 -20.00 -33.88
C THR A 255 -31.55 -18.59 -33.32
N GLY A 256 -32.76 -18.18 -32.92
CA GLY A 256 -33.00 -16.93 -32.21
C GLY A 256 -32.44 -16.95 -30.78
N LEU A 257 -32.63 -18.06 -30.07
CA LEU A 257 -32.09 -18.25 -28.71
C LEU A 257 -30.55 -18.19 -28.71
N ILE A 258 -29.89 -18.86 -29.68
CA ILE A 258 -28.43 -18.80 -29.84
C ILE A 258 -27.96 -17.36 -30.08
N ALA A 259 -28.66 -16.60 -30.93
CA ALA A 259 -28.30 -15.21 -31.20
C ALA A 259 -28.45 -14.33 -29.94
N SER A 260 -29.50 -14.54 -29.14
CA SER A 260 -29.72 -13.83 -27.87
C SER A 260 -28.62 -14.14 -26.86
N ASN A 261 -28.35 -15.42 -26.57
CA ASN A 261 -27.32 -15.82 -25.62
C ASN A 261 -25.92 -15.34 -26.04
N LEU A 262 -25.65 -15.31 -27.34
CA LEU A 262 -24.39 -14.80 -27.86
C LEU A 262 -24.28 -13.27 -27.71
N ASN A 263 -25.38 -12.53 -27.86
CA ASN A 263 -25.41 -11.09 -27.55
C ASN A 263 -25.14 -10.82 -26.06
N GLU A 264 -25.74 -11.60 -25.16
CA GLU A 264 -25.46 -11.50 -23.71
C GLU A 264 -23.99 -11.78 -23.39
N LEU A 265 -23.39 -12.81 -24.02
CA LEU A 265 -21.97 -13.11 -23.87
C LEU A 265 -21.08 -11.95 -24.36
N LEU A 266 -21.41 -11.35 -25.51
CA LEU A 266 -20.69 -10.19 -26.04
C LEU A 266 -20.77 -9.00 -25.10
N GLU A 267 -21.94 -8.72 -24.53
CA GLU A 267 -22.14 -7.65 -23.56
C GLU A 267 -21.36 -7.91 -22.26
N TYR A 268 -21.37 -9.14 -21.75
CA TYR A 268 -20.59 -9.54 -20.58
C TYR A 268 -19.08 -9.40 -20.82
N MET A 269 -18.57 -9.88 -21.96
CA MET A 269 -17.16 -9.72 -22.32
C MET A 269 -16.78 -8.24 -22.49
N ARG A 270 -17.66 -7.42 -23.08
CA ARG A 270 -17.45 -5.98 -23.22
C ARG A 270 -17.31 -5.33 -21.85
N GLY A 271 -18.21 -5.66 -20.90
CA GLY A 271 -18.15 -5.16 -19.53
C GLY A 271 -16.84 -5.51 -18.82
N ILE A 272 -16.37 -6.76 -18.96
CA ILE A 272 -15.07 -7.18 -18.40
C ILE A 272 -13.93 -6.36 -19.02
N MET A 273 -13.87 -6.26 -20.34
CA MET A 273 -12.80 -5.53 -21.03
C MET A 273 -12.80 -4.04 -20.67
N THR A 274 -13.97 -3.40 -20.59
CA THR A 274 -14.08 -2.01 -20.13
C THR A 274 -13.58 -1.82 -18.71
N ASN A 275 -13.92 -2.74 -17.80
CA ASN A 275 -13.43 -2.69 -16.42
C ASN A 275 -11.91 -2.87 -16.34
N ILE A 276 -11.34 -3.77 -17.15
CA ILE A 276 -9.88 -3.95 -17.22
C ILE A 276 -9.21 -2.67 -17.74
N ALA A 277 -9.69 -2.08 -18.85
CA ALA A 277 -9.14 -0.83 -19.38
C ALA A 277 -9.18 0.30 -18.33
N ASN A 278 -10.31 0.49 -17.66
CA ASN A 278 -10.45 1.52 -16.62
C ASN A 278 -9.50 1.27 -15.45
N ASN A 279 -9.39 0.02 -14.98
CA ASN A 279 -8.50 -0.34 -13.88
C ASN A 279 -7.03 -0.21 -14.25
N SER A 280 -6.63 -0.59 -15.46
CA SER A 280 -5.27 -0.37 -15.98
C SER A 280 -4.94 1.12 -16.03
N ARG A 281 -5.85 1.96 -16.53
CA ARG A 281 -5.65 3.42 -16.55
C ARG A 281 -5.50 4.00 -15.13
N ASN A 282 -6.34 3.54 -14.19
CA ASN A 282 -6.25 3.96 -12.79
C ASN A 282 -4.94 3.50 -12.14
N LEU A 283 -4.49 2.27 -12.41
CA LEU A 283 -3.22 1.74 -11.93
C LEU A 283 -2.05 2.59 -12.44
N LYS A 284 -2.04 2.92 -13.73
CA LYS A 284 -1.04 3.80 -14.33
C LYS A 284 -0.97 5.16 -13.63
N VAL A 285 -2.12 5.82 -13.42
CA VAL A 285 -2.17 7.11 -12.71
C VAL A 285 -1.70 6.97 -11.27
N SER A 286 -2.04 5.88 -10.59
CA SER A 286 -1.58 5.61 -9.23
C SER A 286 -0.06 5.45 -9.16
N CYS A 287 0.54 4.70 -10.09
CA CYS A 287 1.99 4.54 -10.20
C CYS A 287 2.68 5.90 -10.47
N GLU A 288 2.13 6.73 -11.35
CA GLU A 288 2.67 8.09 -11.61
C GLU A 288 2.63 8.97 -10.35
N ASN A 289 1.57 8.88 -9.55
CA ASN A 289 1.49 9.59 -8.28
C ASN A 289 2.52 9.09 -7.26
N VAL A 290 2.74 7.77 -7.18
CA VAL A 290 3.77 7.17 -6.31
C VAL A 290 5.16 7.68 -6.71
N VAL A 291 5.51 7.62 -7.99
CA VAL A 291 6.81 8.12 -8.50
C VAL A 291 7.02 9.60 -8.14
N ASN A 292 5.98 10.44 -8.25
CA ASN A 292 6.08 11.84 -7.85
C ASN A 292 6.30 12.01 -6.33
N GLN A 293 5.61 11.22 -5.50
CA GLN A 293 5.80 11.24 -4.04
C GLN A 293 7.17 10.70 -3.62
N LEU A 294 7.73 9.75 -4.36
CA LEU A 294 9.09 9.26 -4.14
C LEU A 294 10.13 10.34 -4.40
N LYS A 295 9.99 11.15 -5.46
CA LYS A 295 10.86 12.32 -5.71
C LYS A 295 10.79 13.35 -4.58
N ASP A 296 9.58 13.64 -4.09
CA ASP A 296 9.42 14.53 -2.93
C ASP A 296 10.08 13.95 -1.67
N THR A 297 10.04 12.63 -1.51
CA THR A 297 10.69 11.92 -0.39
C THR A 297 12.21 11.99 -0.51
N GLU A 298 12.76 11.79 -1.71
CA GLU A 298 14.20 11.90 -1.99
C GLU A 298 14.74 13.29 -1.64
N ILE A 299 14.03 14.36 -2.03
CA ILE A 299 14.38 15.74 -1.67
C ILE A 299 14.41 15.90 -0.14
N LYS A 300 13.36 15.44 0.56
CA LYS A 300 13.29 15.53 2.02
C LYS A 300 14.39 14.75 2.73
N VAL A 301 14.77 13.59 2.21
CA VAL A 301 15.86 12.78 2.76
C VAL A 301 17.21 13.49 2.55
N SER A 302 17.39 14.15 1.40
CA SER A 302 18.56 15.00 1.15
C SER A 302 18.62 16.17 2.13
N ASP A 303 17.49 16.84 2.40
CA ASP A 303 17.41 17.92 3.38
C ASP A 303 17.75 17.42 4.79
N VAL A 304 17.20 16.27 5.20
CA VAL A 304 17.54 15.63 6.48
C VAL A 304 19.03 15.34 6.56
N SER A 305 19.63 14.80 5.50
CA SER A 305 21.07 14.51 5.47
C SER A 305 21.91 15.78 5.62
N ALA A 306 21.55 16.87 4.93
CA ALA A 306 22.21 18.17 5.09
C ALA A 306 22.10 18.71 6.53
N THR A 307 20.91 18.62 7.15
CA THR A 307 20.74 19.03 8.55
C THR A 307 21.55 18.18 9.52
N MET A 308 21.75 16.88 9.23
CA MET A 308 22.58 16.00 10.06
C MET A 308 24.06 16.35 9.93
N GLU A 309 24.54 16.73 8.74
CA GLU A 309 25.91 17.25 8.56
C GLU A 309 26.14 18.55 9.35
N GLU A 310 25.21 19.51 9.26
CA GLU A 310 25.26 20.75 10.05
C GLU A 310 25.24 20.46 11.55
N MET A 311 24.41 19.53 12.00
CA MET A 311 24.33 19.13 13.40
C MET A 311 25.62 18.46 13.87
N SER A 312 26.27 17.66 13.01
CA SER A 312 27.57 17.06 13.31
C SER A 312 28.64 18.12 13.50
N ALA A 313 28.70 19.12 12.61
CA ALA A 313 29.63 20.25 12.75
C ALA A 313 29.37 21.05 14.04
N ALA A 314 28.10 21.29 14.38
CA ALA A 314 27.73 21.95 15.63
C ALA A 314 28.13 21.14 16.88
N MET A 315 28.06 19.80 16.83
CA MET A 315 28.52 18.93 17.92
C MET A 315 30.04 18.98 18.08
N GLU A 316 30.80 19.00 16.98
CA GLU A 316 32.26 19.18 17.01
C GLU A 316 32.65 20.55 17.62
N GLU A 317 31.98 21.63 17.20
CA GLU A 317 32.19 22.98 17.75
C GLU A 317 31.82 23.05 19.24
N THR A 318 30.72 22.41 19.64
CA THR A 318 30.29 22.32 21.05
C THR A 318 31.34 21.57 21.87
N SER A 319 31.86 20.44 21.36
CA SER A 319 32.91 19.68 22.02
C SER A 319 34.19 20.51 22.19
N ALA A 320 34.61 21.26 21.16
CA ALA A 320 35.77 22.14 21.25
C ALA A 320 35.54 23.28 22.27
N SER A 321 34.34 23.84 22.30
CA SER A 321 33.95 24.86 23.27
C SER A 321 33.99 24.33 24.71
N LEU A 322 33.51 23.10 24.94
CA LEU A 322 33.57 22.45 26.25
C LEU A 322 35.00 22.21 26.72
N MET A 323 35.94 21.90 25.83
CA MET A 323 37.36 21.82 26.19
C MET A 323 37.88 23.16 26.70
N GLY A 324 37.53 24.27 26.04
CA GLY A 324 37.91 25.63 26.47
C GLY A 324 37.28 26.01 27.81
N VAL A 325 36.00 25.66 28.03
CA VAL A 325 35.33 25.87 29.33
C VAL A 325 36.01 25.06 30.43
N ASN A 326 36.34 23.79 30.17
CA ASN A 326 37.01 22.94 31.15
C ASN A 326 38.40 23.51 31.55
N GLU A 327 39.17 24.02 30.59
CA GLU A 327 40.44 24.71 30.88
C GLU A 327 40.23 25.95 31.74
N ALA A 328 39.23 26.79 31.43
CA ALA A 328 38.90 27.96 32.23
C ALA A 328 38.51 27.59 33.66
N VAL A 329 37.74 26.50 33.85
CA VAL A 329 37.35 26.02 35.17
C VAL A 329 38.55 25.53 35.99
N GLU A 330 39.53 24.86 35.37
CA GLU A 330 40.79 24.50 36.05
C GLU A 330 41.62 25.72 36.46
N GLN A 331 41.66 26.75 35.61
CA GLN A 331 42.33 28.01 35.95
C GLN A 331 41.65 28.71 37.13
N ILE A 332 40.31 28.76 37.14
CA ILE A 332 39.54 29.31 38.27
C ILE A 332 39.77 28.49 39.54
N HIS A 333 39.76 27.15 39.44
CA HIS A 333 40.06 26.26 40.56
C HIS A 333 41.41 26.60 41.20
N THR A 334 42.45 26.74 40.36
CA THR A 334 43.79 27.11 40.82
C THR A 334 43.82 28.48 41.47
N ALA A 335 43.14 29.47 40.88
CA ALA A 335 43.07 30.83 41.45
C ALA A 335 42.37 30.84 42.82
N VAL A 336 41.28 30.09 42.98
CA VAL A 336 40.55 29.96 44.26
C VAL A 336 41.42 29.32 45.33
N MET A 337 42.20 28.28 44.99
CA MET A 337 43.15 27.66 45.91
C MET A 337 44.22 28.66 46.39
N THR A 338 44.77 29.47 45.47
CA THR A 338 45.74 30.52 45.81
C THR A 338 45.15 31.59 46.73
N ILE A 339 43.88 31.99 46.50
CA ILE A 339 43.19 32.94 47.38
C ILE A 339 42.98 32.33 48.77
N ALA A 340 42.57 31.07 48.86
CA ALA A 340 42.40 30.37 50.13
C ALA A 340 43.72 30.32 50.92
N GLU A 341 44.83 29.97 50.26
CA GLU A 341 46.16 29.95 50.88
C GLU A 341 46.60 31.35 51.34
N SER A 342 46.42 32.36 50.48
CA SER A 342 46.73 33.76 50.83
C SER A 342 45.91 34.28 52.00
N ALA A 343 44.65 33.85 52.12
CA ALA A 343 43.77 34.21 53.22
C ALA A 343 44.23 33.58 54.54
N VAL A 344 44.66 32.30 54.52
CA VAL A 344 45.25 31.64 55.69
C VAL A 344 46.53 32.35 56.12
N GLU A 345 47.46 32.60 55.19
CA GLU A 345 48.68 33.37 55.49
C GLU A 345 48.38 34.78 56.02
N GLY A 346 47.38 35.46 55.45
CA GLY A 346 46.95 36.78 55.88
C GLY A 346 46.43 36.77 57.32
N SER A 347 45.66 35.74 57.68
CA SER A 347 45.16 35.53 59.05
C SER A 347 46.30 35.29 60.04
N GLU A 348 47.29 34.45 59.69
CA GLU A 348 48.48 34.21 60.52
C GLU A 348 49.33 35.47 60.73
N LYS A 349 49.52 36.26 59.67
CA LYS A 349 50.21 37.55 59.74
C LYS A 349 49.46 38.53 60.63
N SER A 350 48.12 38.59 60.53
CA SER A 350 47.29 39.41 61.43
C SER A 350 47.49 39.01 62.89
N ASN A 351 47.43 37.72 63.23
CA ASN A 351 47.68 37.25 64.60
C ASN A 351 49.07 37.69 65.10
N THR A 352 50.10 37.56 64.26
CA THR A 352 51.46 37.99 64.62
C THR A 352 51.55 39.49 64.88
N ILE A 353 50.82 40.32 64.12
CA ILE A 353 50.79 41.78 64.34
C ILE A 353 50.01 42.12 65.61
N THR A 354 48.90 41.42 65.89
CA THR A 354 48.14 41.56 67.14
C THR A 354 48.99 41.27 68.38
N ASP A 355 49.82 40.22 68.33
CA ASP A 355 50.74 39.89 69.42
C ASP A 355 51.78 41.00 69.63
N LYS A 356 52.40 41.49 68.54
CA LYS A 356 53.35 42.62 68.61
C LYS A 356 52.73 43.91 69.12
N ALA A 357 51.51 44.24 68.70
CA ALA A 357 50.80 45.42 69.20
C ALA A 357 50.52 45.30 70.71
N SER A 358 50.20 44.10 71.19
CA SER A 358 50.03 43.83 72.61
C SER A 358 51.34 43.90 73.40
N GLU A 359 52.46 43.45 72.83
CA GLU A 359 53.79 43.62 73.42
C GLU A 359 54.16 45.11 73.57
N ILE A 360 53.99 45.89 72.49
CA ILE A 360 54.26 47.35 72.50
C ILE A 360 53.37 48.05 73.53
N TYR A 361 52.09 47.69 73.61
CA TYR A 361 51.18 48.23 74.62
C TYR A 361 51.69 47.98 76.04
N ASN A 362 52.02 46.72 76.35
CA ASN A 362 52.51 46.33 77.68
C ASN A 362 53.87 46.94 78.02
N GLU A 363 54.73 47.17 77.02
CA GLU A 363 55.99 47.89 77.19
C GLU A 363 55.76 49.38 77.44
N ALA A 364 54.85 50.02 76.69
CA ALA A 364 54.49 51.41 76.88
C ALA A 364 53.88 51.66 78.27
N VAL A 365 53.01 50.78 78.78
CA VAL A 365 52.48 50.87 80.16
C VAL A 365 53.63 50.83 81.17
N ARG A 366 54.54 49.85 81.07
CA ARG A 366 55.67 49.71 82.01
C ARG A 366 56.63 50.89 81.96
N ASN A 367 56.96 51.37 80.76
CA ASN A 367 57.85 52.51 80.57
C ASN A 367 57.22 53.82 81.08
N ARG A 368 55.89 53.96 80.95
CA ARG A 368 55.14 55.07 81.53
C ARG A 368 55.23 55.06 83.06
N GLU A 369 54.96 53.93 83.70
CA GLU A 369 55.06 53.77 85.15
C GLU A 369 56.47 54.06 85.69
N ASP A 370 57.51 53.51 85.05
CA ASP A 370 58.91 53.76 85.42
C ASP A 370 59.33 55.23 85.24
N ALA A 371 58.86 55.88 84.17
CA ALA A 371 59.11 57.30 83.94
C ALA A 371 58.44 58.18 85.02
N THR A 372 57.18 57.89 85.38
CA THR A 372 56.47 58.59 86.46
C THR A 372 57.16 58.39 87.81
N GLU A 373 57.60 57.17 88.13
CA GLU A 373 58.34 56.87 89.36
C GLU A 373 59.66 57.66 89.43
N LYS A 374 60.47 57.62 88.36
CA LYS A 374 61.74 58.34 88.29
C LYS A 374 61.58 59.85 88.36
N ALA A 375 60.56 60.41 87.71
CA ALA A 375 60.23 61.83 87.82
C ALA A 375 59.87 62.20 89.26
N GLY A 376 59.08 61.37 89.95
CA GLY A 376 58.76 61.53 91.37
C GLY A 376 59.99 61.54 92.27
N VAL A 377 60.90 60.57 92.09
CA VAL A 377 62.17 60.50 92.83
C VAL A 377 63.06 61.72 92.55
N MET A 378 63.11 62.19 91.31
CA MET A 378 63.90 63.37 90.94
C MET A 378 63.36 64.63 91.62
N ARG A 379 62.03 64.80 91.67
CA ARG A 379 61.38 65.90 92.37
C ARG A 379 61.65 65.88 93.88
N GLU A 380 61.64 64.70 94.51
CA GLU A 380 61.97 64.56 95.92
C GLU A 380 63.43 64.94 96.20
N ASN A 381 64.37 64.45 95.37
CA ASN A 381 65.79 64.79 95.47
C ASN A 381 66.05 66.29 95.31
N ILE A 382 65.43 66.95 94.32
CA ILE A 382 65.57 68.42 94.15
C ILE A 382 65.08 69.15 95.40
N ASN A 383 63.91 68.79 95.91
CA ASN A 383 63.37 69.39 97.14
C ASN A 383 64.28 69.19 98.36
N GLU A 384 64.90 68.00 98.49
CA GLU A 384 65.87 67.73 99.55
C GLU A 384 67.12 68.60 99.40
N LYS A 385 67.67 68.72 98.18
CA LYS A 385 68.88 69.52 97.92
C LYS A 385 68.67 71.01 98.12
N ILE A 386 67.48 71.54 97.79
CA ILE A 386 67.08 72.91 98.13
C ILE A 386 67.09 73.13 99.64
N LYS A 387 66.51 72.20 100.42
CA LYS A 387 66.53 72.29 101.89
C LYS A 387 67.96 72.28 102.44
N GLN A 388 68.83 71.42 101.90
CA GLN A 388 70.25 71.37 102.29
C GLN A 388 70.98 72.68 101.93
N SER A 389 70.64 73.31 100.80
CA SER A 389 71.23 74.59 100.39
C SER A 389 70.88 75.75 101.33
N LYS A 390 69.82 75.67 102.15
CA LYS A 390 69.55 76.68 103.18
C LYS A 390 70.63 76.77 104.25
N ALA A 391 71.48 75.75 104.41
CA ALA A 391 72.68 75.86 105.23
C ALA A 391 73.63 76.98 104.76
N VAL A 392 73.57 77.39 103.48
CA VAL A 392 74.32 78.55 102.96
C VAL A 392 73.77 79.87 103.52
N GLU A 393 72.50 79.94 103.93
CA GLU A 393 71.95 81.10 104.65
C GLU A 393 72.63 81.30 106.01
N GLU A 394 73.07 80.22 106.67
CA GLU A 394 73.84 80.30 107.92
C GLU A 394 75.20 80.98 107.70
N ILE A 395 75.79 80.84 106.51
CA ILE A 395 77.02 81.57 106.14
C ILE A 395 76.73 83.07 106.13
N SER A 396 75.58 83.51 105.62
CA SER A 396 75.17 84.93 105.64
C SER A 396 75.09 85.46 107.08
N VAL A 397 74.46 84.70 107.99
CA VAL A 397 74.36 85.04 109.42
C VAL A 397 75.73 85.12 110.09
N LEU A 398 76.60 84.14 109.85
CA LEU A 398 77.98 84.15 110.35
C LEU A 398 78.77 85.34 109.82
N THR A 399 78.57 85.69 108.56
CA THR A 399 79.25 86.80 107.90
C THR A 399 78.78 88.15 108.43
N ASP A 400 77.49 88.32 108.72
CA ASP A 400 76.95 89.51 109.40
C ASP A 400 77.51 89.63 110.83
N ASN A 401 77.70 88.52 111.54
CA ASN A 401 78.38 88.52 112.84
C ASN A 401 79.85 88.97 112.71
N ILE A 402 80.58 88.48 111.70
CA ILE A 402 81.96 88.93 111.42
C ILE A 402 81.99 90.42 111.09
N LEU A 403 81.03 90.93 110.29
CA LEU A 403 80.90 92.36 109.98
C LEU A 403 80.66 93.21 111.24
N ASN A 404 79.82 92.72 112.17
CA ASN A 404 79.59 93.38 113.44
C ASN A 404 80.86 93.41 114.32
N ILE A 405 81.57 92.28 114.43
CA ILE A 405 82.83 92.19 115.19
C ILE A 405 83.91 93.09 114.58
N THR A 406 84.06 93.07 113.25
CA THR A 406 85.05 93.88 112.55
C THR A 406 84.74 95.38 112.65
N ASN A 407 83.47 95.79 112.59
CA ASN A 407 83.04 97.17 112.86
C ASN A 407 83.35 97.62 114.29
N GLN A 408 83.06 96.78 115.30
CA GLN A 408 83.41 97.05 116.70
C GLN A 408 84.93 97.14 116.89
N THR A 409 85.69 96.24 116.25
CA THR A 409 87.15 96.20 116.32
C THR A 409 87.75 97.45 115.67
N ASN A 410 87.20 97.90 114.54
CA ASN A 410 87.62 99.13 113.88
C ASN A 410 87.32 100.37 114.74
N LEU A 411 86.17 100.42 115.42
CA LEU A 411 85.84 101.50 116.37
C LEU A 411 86.76 101.50 117.60
N LEU A 412 87.08 100.32 118.14
CA LEU A 412 88.04 100.17 119.24
C LEU A 412 89.45 100.59 118.82
N ALA A 413 89.87 100.17 117.63
CA ALA A 413 91.15 100.54 117.03
C ALA A 413 91.24 102.05 116.77
N LEU A 414 90.18 102.67 116.25
CA LEU A 414 90.08 104.10 116.05
C LEU A 414 90.17 104.86 117.38
N ASN A 415 89.43 104.43 118.41
CA ASN A 415 89.50 105.02 119.75
C ASN A 415 90.91 104.87 120.36
N ALA A 416 91.55 103.71 120.17
CA ALA A 416 92.91 103.47 120.64
C ALA A 416 93.96 104.30 119.88
N SER A 417 93.79 104.48 118.56
CA SER A 417 94.65 105.33 117.73
C SER A 417 94.52 106.81 118.10
N ILE A 418 93.29 107.28 118.38
CA ILE A 418 93.03 108.64 118.90
C ILE A 418 93.71 108.85 120.26
N GLU A 419 93.58 107.92 121.21
CA GLU A 419 94.17 108.07 122.55
C GLU A 419 95.71 107.91 122.52
N ALA A 420 96.24 107.08 121.62
CA ALA A 420 97.67 106.98 121.36
C ALA A 420 98.26 108.26 120.75
N ALA A 421 97.53 108.93 119.84
CA ALA A 421 97.90 110.25 119.32
C ALA A 421 97.87 111.33 120.43
N ARG A 422 96.96 111.19 121.40
CA ARG A 422 96.81 112.09 122.56
C ARG A 422 97.97 112.00 123.55
N ALA A 423 98.60 110.83 123.68
CA ALA A 423 99.77 110.58 124.52
C ALA A 423 101.11 111.09 123.94
N GLY A 424 101.10 111.68 122.74
CA GLY A 424 102.28 112.28 122.10
C GLY A 424 103.41 111.28 121.80
N GLU A 425 104.68 111.69 121.96
CA GLU A 425 105.87 110.87 121.63
C GLU A 425 105.88 109.48 122.31
N SER A 426 105.30 109.35 123.52
CA SER A 426 105.22 108.05 124.23
C SER A 426 104.19 107.07 123.65
N GLY A 427 103.23 107.56 122.86
CA GLY A 427 102.13 106.77 122.28
C GLY A 427 102.40 106.27 120.85
N LYS A 428 103.49 106.68 120.20
CA LYS A 428 103.79 106.36 118.79
C LYS A 428 103.76 104.86 118.48
N GLY A 429 104.32 104.02 119.33
CA GLY A 429 104.31 102.56 119.14
C GLY A 429 102.91 101.95 119.22
N PHE A 430 102.06 102.46 120.14
CA PHE A 430 100.67 102.04 120.28
C PHE A 430 99.79 102.54 119.12
N ALA A 431 100.04 103.74 118.60
CA ALA A 431 99.31 104.29 117.45
C ALA A 431 99.51 103.42 116.19
N VAL A 432 100.74 102.97 115.92
CA VAL A 432 101.04 102.07 114.78
C VAL A 432 100.30 100.75 114.91
N VAL A 433 100.24 100.16 116.10
CA VAL A 433 99.50 98.91 116.34
C VAL A 433 98.00 99.12 116.21
N ALA A 434 97.46 100.23 116.72
CA ALA A 434 96.05 100.55 116.63
C ALA A 434 95.61 100.79 115.17
N ASP A 435 96.39 101.53 114.37
CA ASP A 435 96.13 101.72 112.94
C ASP A 435 96.22 100.40 112.16
N GLU A 436 97.18 99.53 112.48
CA GLU A 436 97.30 98.20 111.85
C GLU A 436 96.10 97.30 112.21
N ILE A 437 95.61 97.34 113.46
CA ILE A 437 94.39 96.62 113.88
C ILE A 437 93.15 97.18 113.16
N GLY A 438 93.04 98.51 113.01
CA GLY A 438 91.93 99.15 112.27
C GLY A 438 91.94 98.77 110.79
N LYS A 439 93.14 98.70 110.19
CA LYS A 439 93.32 98.21 108.82
C LYS A 439 92.96 96.74 108.68
N LEU A 440 93.43 95.86 109.57
CA LEU A 440 93.06 94.44 109.63
C LEU A 440 91.54 94.24 109.81
N ALA A 441 90.89 95.06 110.63
CA ALA A 441 89.45 95.05 110.81
C ALA A 441 88.71 95.48 109.54
N THR A 442 89.20 96.51 108.84
CA THR A 442 88.65 96.96 107.56
C THR A 442 88.82 95.91 106.47
N ASP A 443 89.99 95.28 106.36
CA ASP A 443 90.27 94.21 105.40
C ASP A 443 89.41 92.95 105.69
N SER A 444 89.22 92.62 106.98
CA SER A 444 88.33 91.53 107.41
C SER A 444 86.86 91.83 107.10
N ALA A 445 86.43 93.09 107.26
CA ALA A 445 85.09 93.52 106.87
C ALA A 445 84.90 93.46 105.34
N ALA A 446 85.91 93.81 104.56
CA ALA A 446 85.88 93.68 103.11
C ALA A 446 85.81 92.20 102.66
N ALA A 447 86.59 91.32 103.29
CA ALA A 447 86.56 89.89 103.03
C ALA A 447 85.20 89.26 103.41
N ALA A 448 84.65 89.62 104.57
CA ALA A 448 83.31 89.21 104.99
C ALA A 448 82.25 89.70 104.00
N ASN A 449 82.27 90.97 103.60
CA ASN A 449 81.36 91.48 102.56
C ASN A 449 81.45 90.68 101.25
N LYS A 450 82.66 90.27 100.83
CA LYS A 450 82.84 89.43 99.64
C LYS A 450 82.27 88.03 99.82
N ILE A 451 82.44 87.41 101.00
CA ILE A 451 81.82 86.11 101.32
C ILE A 451 80.29 86.21 101.26
N ARG A 452 79.71 87.30 101.78
CA ARG A 452 78.26 87.54 101.72
C ARG A 452 77.76 87.69 100.29
N GLU A 453 78.47 88.47 99.46
CA GLU A 453 78.16 88.64 98.04
C GLU A 453 78.18 87.28 97.31
N VAL A 454 79.24 86.49 97.51
CA VAL A 454 79.38 85.16 96.90
C VAL A 454 78.28 84.20 97.41
N SER A 455 77.97 84.22 98.70
CA SER A 455 76.92 83.37 99.29
C SER A 455 75.54 83.70 98.71
N ASN A 456 75.23 84.98 98.51
CA ASN A 456 74.00 85.42 97.84
C ASN A 456 73.95 84.97 96.38
N VAL A 457 75.06 85.04 95.65
CA VAL A 457 75.15 84.51 94.27
C VAL A 457 74.90 83.01 94.25
N VAL A 458 75.47 82.25 95.20
CA VAL A 458 75.26 80.80 95.31
C VAL A 458 73.80 80.46 95.62
N ILE A 459 73.17 81.14 96.58
CA ILE A 459 71.75 80.94 96.92
C ILE A 459 70.86 81.20 95.69
N ASN A 460 71.08 82.31 95.00
CA ASN A 460 70.32 82.64 93.78
C ASN A 460 70.54 81.62 92.67
N ALA A 461 71.78 81.14 92.47
CA ALA A 461 72.08 80.12 91.48
C ALA A 461 71.40 78.78 91.81
N VAL A 462 71.35 78.37 93.09
CA VAL A 462 70.65 77.16 93.51
C VAL A 462 69.13 77.29 93.35
N ASN A 463 68.56 78.45 93.68
CA ASN A 463 67.12 78.70 93.49
C ASN A 463 66.73 78.68 92.00
N HIS A 464 67.51 79.31 91.12
CA HIS A 464 67.27 79.21 89.68
C HIS A 464 67.46 77.79 89.15
N LEU A 465 68.47 77.05 89.63
CA LEU A 465 68.65 75.65 89.23
C LEU A 465 67.46 74.79 89.66
N ALA A 466 66.92 75.03 90.84
CA ALA A 466 65.72 74.37 91.34
C ALA A 466 64.50 74.68 90.46
N GLU A 467 64.27 75.95 90.13
CA GLU A 467 63.18 76.38 89.24
C GLU A 467 63.29 75.73 87.85
N GLU A 468 64.47 75.77 87.23
CA GLU A 468 64.69 75.15 85.92
C GLU A 468 64.60 73.62 85.97
N SER A 469 64.98 72.99 87.10
CA SER A 469 64.82 71.53 87.28
C SER A 469 63.36 71.13 87.46
N GLU A 470 62.55 71.94 88.15
CA GLU A 470 61.10 71.71 88.26
C GLU A 470 60.42 71.86 86.90
N ARG A 471 60.77 72.90 86.13
CA ARG A 471 60.29 73.08 84.74
C ARG A 471 60.67 71.91 83.85
N MET A 472 61.86 71.32 84.04
CA MET A 472 62.28 70.13 83.30
C MET A 472 61.46 68.89 83.68
N ILE A 473 61.10 68.74 84.96
CA ILE A 473 60.21 67.66 85.42
C ILE A 473 58.80 67.85 84.86
N GLU A 474 58.26 69.07 84.90
CA GLU A 474 56.95 69.38 84.30
C GLU A 474 56.93 69.09 82.79
N PHE A 475 57.98 69.50 82.07
CA PHE A 475 58.13 69.19 80.65
C PHE A 475 58.23 67.67 80.39
N LEU A 476 58.97 66.95 81.22
CA LEU A 476 59.06 65.48 81.15
C LEU A 476 57.69 64.85 81.38
N ASP A 477 56.93 65.30 82.37
CA ASP A 477 55.61 64.79 82.68
C ASP A 477 54.63 65.07 81.53
N GLU A 478 54.55 66.31 81.05
CA GLU A 478 53.63 66.70 79.97
C GLU A 478 53.96 65.97 78.65
N VAL A 479 55.23 65.95 78.23
CA VAL A 479 55.62 65.41 76.93
C VAL A 479 55.75 63.89 76.95
N ALA A 480 56.36 63.31 77.99
CA ALA A 480 56.54 61.85 78.04
C ALA A 480 55.21 61.15 78.31
N MET A 481 54.37 61.64 79.22
CA MET A 481 53.07 61.01 79.48
C MET A 481 52.14 61.12 78.27
N ALA A 482 52.06 62.29 77.62
CA ALA A 482 51.30 62.42 76.38
C ALA A 482 51.82 61.49 75.27
N GLY A 483 53.15 61.32 75.18
CA GLY A 483 53.77 60.37 74.26
C GLY A 483 53.40 58.91 74.55
N TYR A 484 53.42 58.49 75.81
CA TYR A 484 53.01 57.15 76.21
C TYR A 484 51.52 56.90 76.00
N ASP A 485 50.66 57.87 76.36
CA ASP A 485 49.21 57.75 76.13
C ASP A 485 48.91 57.64 74.63
N LYS A 486 49.64 58.39 73.79
CA LYS A 486 49.50 58.25 72.33
C LYS A 486 49.97 56.89 71.82
N LEU A 487 51.05 56.33 72.36
CA LEU A 487 51.52 54.98 72.03
C LEU A 487 50.50 53.92 72.44
N LEU A 488 49.88 54.06 73.60
CA LEU A 488 48.83 53.14 74.07
C LEU A 488 47.61 53.18 73.15
N GLU A 489 47.08 54.38 72.86
CA GLU A 489 45.96 54.57 71.94
C GLU A 489 46.27 54.01 70.54
N THR A 490 47.47 54.27 70.02
CA THR A 490 47.90 53.78 68.71
C THR A 490 48.02 52.25 68.69
N SER A 491 48.52 51.64 69.77
CA SER A 491 48.64 50.18 69.88
C SER A 491 47.28 49.49 69.98
N GLU A 492 46.33 50.10 70.71
CA GLU A 492 44.93 49.63 70.75
C GLU A 492 44.27 49.73 69.38
N SER A 493 44.39 50.87 68.70
CA SER A 493 43.86 51.06 67.34
C SER A 493 44.44 50.04 66.37
N TYR A 494 45.76 49.80 66.41
CA TYR A 494 46.40 48.79 65.57
C TYR A 494 45.86 47.38 65.84
N ARG A 495 45.64 47.04 67.11
CA ARG A 495 45.08 45.73 67.49
C ARG A 495 43.69 45.54 66.88
N ASP A 496 42.85 46.57 66.95
CA ASP A 496 41.48 46.52 66.44
C ASP A 496 41.44 46.47 64.90
N ASP A 497 42.28 47.27 64.22
CA ASP A 497 42.40 47.27 62.75
C ASP A 497 42.88 45.92 62.21
N VAL A 498 43.83 45.30 62.91
CA VAL A 498 44.38 43.99 62.54
C VAL A 498 43.40 42.87 62.85
N ALA A 499 42.63 42.97 63.94
CA ALA A 499 41.54 42.04 64.23
C ALA A 499 40.47 42.07 63.14
N SER A 500 40.09 43.26 62.66
CA SER A 500 39.20 43.45 61.51
C SER A 500 39.78 42.82 60.24
N THR A 501 41.07 43.05 59.99
CA THR A 501 41.78 42.44 58.85
C THR A 501 41.77 40.91 58.92
N GLY A 502 42.02 40.34 60.10
CA GLY A 502 41.92 38.89 60.34
C GLY A 502 40.52 38.33 60.09
N ALA A 503 39.46 39.06 60.47
CA ALA A 503 38.08 38.67 60.18
C ALA A 503 37.80 38.64 58.67
N VAL A 504 38.26 39.64 57.91
CA VAL A 504 38.14 39.66 56.44
C VAL A 504 38.90 38.49 55.81
N MET A 505 40.08 38.15 56.30
CA MET A 505 40.83 36.97 55.82
C MET A 505 40.05 35.67 56.08
N GLN A 506 39.39 35.54 57.23
CA GLN A 506 38.55 34.38 57.53
C GLN A 506 37.33 34.29 56.60
N GLU A 507 36.72 35.43 56.26
CA GLU A 507 35.64 35.50 55.27
C GLU A 507 36.13 35.06 53.88
N PHE A 508 37.31 35.50 53.45
CA PHE A 508 37.91 35.04 52.19
C PHE A 508 38.16 33.53 52.18
N ALA A 509 38.71 32.95 53.25
CA ALA A 509 38.91 31.51 53.34
C ALA A 509 37.58 30.74 53.20
N THR A 510 36.51 31.24 53.83
CA THR A 510 35.18 30.64 53.77
C THR A 510 34.58 30.77 52.36
N ALA A 511 34.70 31.95 51.74
CA ALA A 511 34.22 32.20 50.39
C ALA A 511 34.96 31.34 49.35
N SER A 512 36.27 31.14 49.51
CA SER A 512 37.06 30.27 48.64
C SER A 512 36.63 28.81 48.73
N GLU A 513 36.34 28.28 49.92
CA GLU A 513 35.84 26.92 50.06
C GLU A 513 34.45 26.74 49.40
N GLN A 514 33.58 27.76 49.50
CA GLN A 514 32.29 27.74 48.80
C GLN A 514 32.48 27.78 47.28
N LEU A 515 33.39 28.62 46.77
CA LEU A 515 33.73 28.68 45.35
C LEU A 515 34.29 27.36 44.85
N ARG A 516 35.14 26.69 45.64
CA ARG A 516 35.70 25.37 45.31
C ARG A 516 34.59 24.34 45.08
N ARG A 517 33.57 24.30 45.95
CA ARG A 517 32.42 23.39 45.76
C ARG A 517 31.61 23.73 44.51
N ASN A 518 31.35 25.01 44.26
CA ASN A 518 30.64 25.42 43.04
C ASN A 518 31.43 25.04 41.77
N ILE A 519 32.76 25.07 41.82
CA ILE A 519 33.63 24.62 40.73
C ILE A 519 33.54 23.11 40.51
N ASP A 520 33.50 22.32 41.59
CA ASP A 520 33.27 20.88 41.51
C ASP A 520 31.91 20.58 40.84
N ASP A 521 30.84 21.30 41.22
CA ASP A 521 29.52 21.18 40.60
C ASP A 521 29.54 21.55 39.10
N ILE A 522 30.30 22.59 38.72
CA ILE A 522 30.47 22.99 37.32
C ILE A 522 31.22 21.90 36.53
N LYS A 523 32.25 21.27 37.11
CA LYS A 523 32.96 20.14 36.48
C LYS A 523 32.02 18.98 36.20
N ASP A 524 31.17 18.62 37.16
CA ASP A 524 30.18 17.56 36.98
C ASP A 524 29.17 17.91 35.89
N ALA A 525 28.71 19.17 35.84
CA ALA A 525 27.84 19.64 34.76
C ALA A 525 28.52 19.58 33.38
N ILE A 526 29.78 19.98 33.26
CA ILE A 526 30.55 19.88 32.00
C ILE A 526 30.67 18.42 31.55
N ASN A 527 30.96 17.50 32.47
CA ASN A 527 31.02 16.07 32.16
C ASN A 527 29.67 15.53 31.66
N ALA A 528 28.57 15.94 32.29
CA ALA A 528 27.22 15.56 31.83
C ALA A 528 26.93 16.10 30.41
N VAL A 529 27.33 17.34 30.10
CA VAL A 529 27.17 17.90 28.75
C VAL A 529 28.05 17.17 27.74
N ASN A 530 29.30 16.82 28.08
CA ASN A 530 30.16 16.01 27.21
C ASN A 530 29.51 14.66 26.85
N ILE A 531 28.93 13.96 27.83
CA ILE A 531 28.21 12.70 27.59
C ILE A 531 27.01 12.93 26.65
N ALA A 532 26.25 14.00 26.86
CA ALA A 532 25.11 14.34 26.00
C ALA A 532 25.53 14.68 24.56
N VAL A 533 26.68 15.34 24.37
CA VAL A 533 27.26 15.60 23.04
C VAL A 533 27.69 14.29 22.38
N GLU A 534 28.37 13.38 23.09
CA GLU A 534 28.71 12.06 22.53
C GLU A 534 27.48 11.24 22.12
N GLU A 535 26.45 11.23 22.95
CA GLU A 535 25.19 10.53 22.65
C GLU A 535 24.46 11.17 21.47
N SER A 536 24.44 12.50 21.39
CA SER A 536 23.87 13.24 20.26
C SER A 536 24.61 12.91 18.96
N THR A 537 25.95 12.87 18.98
CA THR A 537 26.76 12.47 17.83
C THR A 537 26.45 11.05 17.36
N LYS A 538 26.29 10.09 18.28
CA LYS A 538 25.84 8.73 17.94
C LYS A 538 24.43 8.72 17.33
N GLY A 539 23.53 9.55 17.86
CA GLY A 539 22.18 9.75 17.33
C GLY A 539 22.21 10.27 15.89
N ILE A 540 23.00 11.30 15.63
CA ILE A 540 23.20 11.89 14.28
C ILE A 540 23.68 10.82 13.30
N VAL A 541 24.72 10.06 13.65
CA VAL A 541 25.23 8.96 12.79
C VAL A 541 24.14 7.93 12.48
N THR A 542 23.33 7.57 13.48
CA THR A 542 22.23 6.61 13.29
C THR A 542 21.17 7.13 12.33
N VAL A 543 20.82 8.43 12.43
CA VAL A 543 19.87 9.05 11.51
C VAL A 543 20.45 9.15 10.10
N THR A 544 21.73 9.49 9.95
CA THR A 544 22.41 9.51 8.64
C THR A 544 22.39 8.13 7.97
N ILE A 545 22.66 7.06 8.71
CA ILE A 545 22.55 5.68 8.20
C ILE A 545 21.11 5.39 7.77
N SER A 546 20.12 5.75 8.60
CA SER A 546 18.70 5.54 8.29
C SER A 546 18.26 6.32 7.05
N SER A 547 18.74 7.54 6.86
CA SER A 547 18.50 8.34 5.64
C SER A 547 19.07 7.67 4.39
N SER A 548 20.24 7.03 4.49
CA SER A 548 20.82 6.24 3.40
C SER A 548 19.94 5.03 3.07
N GLU A 549 19.47 4.30 4.08
CA GLU A 549 18.57 3.14 3.90
C GLU A 549 17.23 3.55 3.27
N ILE A 550 16.68 4.72 3.65
CA ILE A 550 15.46 5.25 3.03
C ILE A 550 15.70 5.58 1.55
N THR A 551 16.83 6.18 1.21
CA THR A 551 17.19 6.46 -0.19
C THR A 551 17.24 5.17 -1.02
N GLU A 552 17.84 4.10 -0.49
CA GLU A 552 17.86 2.79 -1.15
C GLU A 552 16.44 2.22 -1.32
N ALA A 553 15.62 2.26 -0.27
CA ALA A 553 14.24 1.80 -0.32
C ALA A 553 13.39 2.59 -1.32
N VAL A 554 13.58 3.91 -1.41
CA VAL A 554 12.93 4.77 -2.40
C VAL A 554 13.28 4.32 -3.82
N GLY A 555 14.53 3.98 -4.09
CA GLY A 555 14.96 3.44 -5.39
C GLY A 555 14.25 2.13 -5.75
N VAL A 556 14.14 1.20 -4.81
CA VAL A 556 13.42 -0.07 -5.02
C VAL A 556 11.93 0.16 -5.32
N ILE A 557 11.26 1.06 -4.60
CA ILE A 557 9.84 1.36 -4.82
C ILE A 557 9.64 2.07 -6.18
N ASP A 558 10.58 2.92 -6.60
CA ASP A 558 10.51 3.56 -7.92
C ASP A 558 10.56 2.51 -9.05
N ASP A 559 11.47 1.55 -8.96
CA ASP A 559 11.58 0.43 -9.90
C ASP A 559 10.28 -0.41 -9.94
N GLU A 560 9.71 -0.74 -8.78
CA GLU A 560 8.43 -1.48 -8.72
C GLU A 560 7.25 -0.67 -9.27
N ALA A 561 7.21 0.64 -9.01
CA ALA A 561 6.18 1.52 -9.54
C ALA A 561 6.27 1.62 -11.07
N ASN A 562 7.49 1.70 -11.62
CA ASN A 562 7.73 1.68 -13.07
C ASN A 562 7.33 0.33 -13.68
N ALA A 563 7.67 -0.80 -13.06
CA ALA A 563 7.26 -2.12 -13.52
C ALA A 563 5.72 -2.27 -13.55
N ASN A 564 5.03 -1.81 -12.52
CA ASN A 564 3.57 -1.81 -12.48
C ASN A 564 2.94 -0.89 -13.55
N LYS A 565 3.59 0.24 -13.84
CA LYS A 565 3.19 1.13 -14.93
C LYS A 565 3.27 0.42 -16.29
N GLU A 566 4.36 -0.31 -16.56
CA GLU A 566 4.50 -1.10 -17.79
C GLU A 566 3.41 -2.17 -17.91
N ILE A 567 3.14 -2.92 -16.83
CA ILE A 567 2.06 -3.93 -16.79
C ILE A 567 0.70 -3.29 -17.10
N ALA A 568 0.43 -2.12 -16.53
CA ALA A 568 -0.81 -1.39 -16.79
C ALA A 568 -0.93 -0.97 -18.26
N GLU A 569 0.17 -0.51 -18.88
CA GLU A 569 0.20 -0.15 -20.30
C GLU A 569 0.02 -1.37 -21.21
N ASP A 570 0.63 -2.50 -20.86
CA ASP A 570 0.46 -3.76 -21.59
C ASP A 570 -0.98 -4.26 -21.50
N LEU A 571 -1.61 -4.22 -20.32
CA LEU A 571 -3.03 -4.56 -20.17
C LEU A 571 -3.93 -3.64 -20.99
N ASP A 572 -3.70 -2.33 -20.95
CA ASP A 572 -4.47 -1.35 -21.74
C ASP A 572 -4.32 -1.62 -23.25
N LYS A 573 -3.11 -1.98 -23.70
CA LYS A 573 -2.83 -2.36 -25.08
C LYS A 573 -3.49 -3.68 -25.48
N GLU A 574 -3.49 -4.69 -24.62
CA GLU A 574 -4.17 -5.96 -24.87
C GLU A 574 -5.69 -5.77 -24.96
N VAL A 575 -6.27 -4.94 -24.09
CA VAL A 575 -7.69 -4.56 -24.16
C VAL A 575 -7.96 -3.72 -25.42
N GLY A 576 -7.04 -2.84 -25.80
CA GLY A 576 -7.13 -2.01 -27.00
C GLY A 576 -7.18 -2.79 -28.32
N LYS A 577 -6.90 -4.11 -28.31
CA LYS A 577 -7.14 -5.00 -29.45
C LYS A 577 -8.62 -5.29 -29.70
N PHE A 578 -9.49 -5.04 -28.72
CA PHE A 578 -10.92 -5.22 -28.81
C PHE A 578 -11.60 -3.87 -29.01
N LYS A 579 -12.60 -3.82 -29.91
CA LYS A 579 -13.43 -2.63 -30.05
C LYS A 579 -14.55 -2.67 -29.00
N LEU A 580 -14.50 -1.71 -28.07
CA LEU A 580 -15.45 -1.60 -26.96
C LEU A 580 -16.51 -0.50 -27.15
N CYS A 581 -16.26 0.45 -28.05
CA CYS A 581 -17.07 1.64 -28.29
C CYS A 581 -17.43 1.80 -29.77
#